data_AF-A0A6I1EUM3-F1
#
_entry.id   AF-A0A6I1EUM3-F1
#
_cell.length_a   1.000
_cell.length_b   1.000
_cell.length_c   1.000
_cell.angle_alpha   90.00
_cell.angle_beta   90.00
_cell.angle_gamma   90.00
#
_symmetry.space_group_name_H-M   'P 1'
#
loop_
_entity.id
_entity.type
_entity.pdbx_description
1 polymer ?
#
loop_
_entity_poly.entity_id
_entity_poly.type
_entity_poly.pdbx_seq_one_letter_code
_entity_poly.pdbx_strand_id
1 'polypeptide(L)' 'MTKKNSEESTEIAGRVYQPSDYEKKDQLSSGLATTHEQVSDTLAEGDIESITKKGRNQ' A
#
# COMPACT_ATOMS: atom_id res chain seq x y z
N MET A 1 21.91 -17.48 21.06
CA MET A 1 21.08 -16.51 20.29
C MET A 1 21.82 -16.20 19.00
N THR A 2 21.38 -16.79 17.89
CA THR A 2 21.93 -16.53 16.56
C THR A 2 21.51 -15.13 16.12
N LYS A 3 22.48 -14.23 15.87
CA LYS A 3 22.20 -12.89 15.31
C LYS A 3 21.54 -13.07 13.94
N LYS A 4 20.26 -12.72 13.84
CA LYS A 4 19.50 -12.80 12.59
C LYS A 4 19.86 -11.59 11.73
N ASN A 5 20.71 -11.88 10.75
CA ASN A 5 20.99 -11.26 9.46
C ASN A 5 20.82 -9.73 9.27
N SER A 6 21.95 -9.04 9.02
CA SER A 6 22.01 -7.65 8.56
C SER A 6 21.41 -7.45 7.16
N GLU A 7 21.26 -8.53 6.39
CA GLU A 7 20.88 -8.47 4.97
C GLU A 7 19.40 -8.07 4.78
N GLU A 8 18.48 -8.55 5.62
CA GLU A 8 17.04 -8.21 5.51
C GLU A 8 16.76 -6.71 5.69
N SER A 9 17.51 -6.04 6.56
CA SER A 9 17.34 -4.59 6.76
C SER A 9 17.70 -3.79 5.50
N THR A 10 18.66 -4.28 4.73
CA THR A 10 19.05 -3.71 3.42
C THR A 10 18.00 -3.94 2.34
N GLU A 11 17.22 -5.02 2.41
CA GLU A 11 16.15 -5.30 1.43
C GLU A 11 14.96 -4.35 1.56
N ILE A 12 14.76 -3.79 2.75
CA ILE A 12 13.68 -2.84 3.06
C ILE A 12 14.09 -1.41 2.69
N ALA A 13 15.35 -1.04 2.93
CA ALA A 13 15.84 0.32 2.73
C ALA A 13 15.75 0.73 1.25
N GLY A 14 14.94 1.76 0.95
CA GLY A 14 14.80 2.33 -0.39
C GLY A 14 13.89 1.54 -1.34
N ARG A 15 13.23 0.47 -0.87
CA ARG A 15 12.23 -0.21 -1.69
C ARG A 15 11.01 0.67 -1.91
N VAL A 16 10.53 0.71 -3.14
CA VAL A 16 9.28 1.37 -3.55
C VAL A 16 8.33 0.35 -4.16
N TYR A 17 7.04 0.69 -4.19
CA TYR A 17 6.02 -0.14 -4.83
C TYR A 17 6.37 -0.45 -6.29
N GLN A 18 6.16 -1.70 -6.69
CA GLN A 18 6.20 -2.18 -8.07
C GLN A 18 4.89 -2.88 -8.43
N PRO A 19 4.40 -2.82 -9.68
CA PRO A 19 3.17 -3.50 -10.10
C PRO A 19 3.13 -5.00 -9.78
N SER A 20 4.28 -5.68 -9.83
CA SER A 20 4.39 -7.10 -9.49
C SER A 20 4.24 -7.40 -8.00
N ASP A 21 4.26 -6.39 -7.12
CA ASP A 21 4.07 -6.58 -5.68
C ASP A 21 2.66 -7.09 -5.33
N TYR A 22 1.67 -6.90 -6.21
CA TYR A 22 0.33 -7.51 -6.07
C TYR A 22 0.34 -9.04 -6.16
N GLU A 23 1.33 -9.63 -6.82
CA GLU A 23 1.43 -11.08 -7.03
C GLU A 23 2.36 -11.77 -6.01
N LYS A 24 3.16 -10.98 -5.28
CA LYS A 24 4.13 -11.48 -4.30
C LYS A 24 3.43 -11.82 -2.98
N LYS A 25 3.95 -12.84 -2.30
CA LYS A 25 3.39 -13.40 -1.06
C LYS A 25 4.15 -12.97 0.20
N ASP A 26 5.20 -12.16 0.06
CA ASP A 26 5.95 -11.65 1.19
C ASP A 26 5.28 -10.40 1.79
N GLN A 27 5.45 -10.22 3.08
CA GLN A 27 4.76 -9.18 3.86
C GLN A 27 5.08 -7.77 3.38
N LEU A 28 6.32 -7.50 2.96
CA LEU A 28 6.75 -6.20 2.50
C LEU A 28 6.03 -5.83 1.19
N SER A 29 6.03 -6.74 0.23
CA SER A 29 5.32 -6.55 -1.05
C SER A 29 3.81 -6.39 -0.84
N SER A 30 3.19 -7.21 0.01
CA SER A 30 1.77 -7.07 0.33
C SER A 30 1.44 -5.71 0.94
N GLY A 31 2.24 -5.22 1.90
CA GLY A 31 2.03 -3.90 2.49
C GLY A 31 2.19 -2.74 1.49
N LEU A 32 3.21 -2.80 0.62
CA LEU A 32 3.40 -1.82 -0.45
C LEU A 32 2.22 -1.81 -1.42
N ALA A 33 1.71 -2.98 -1.81
CA ALA A 33 0.55 -3.11 -2.68
C ALA A 33 -0.73 -2.56 -2.03
N THR A 34 -1.01 -2.91 -0.77
CA THR A 34 -2.17 -2.39 -0.02
C THR A 34 -2.17 -0.87 0.07
N THR A 35 -1.03 -0.25 0.38
CA THR A 35 -0.96 1.23 0.46
C THR A 35 -1.11 1.90 -0.90
N HIS A 36 -0.62 1.27 -1.98
CA HIS A 36 -0.82 1.77 -3.34
C HIS A 36 -2.30 1.75 -3.76
N GLU A 37 -3.02 0.67 -3.40
CA GLU A 37 -4.46 0.54 -3.63
C GLU A 37 -5.23 1.62 -2.87
N GLN A 38 -4.99 1.78 -1.55
CA GLN A 38 -5.66 2.80 -0.73
C GLN A 38 -5.50 4.23 -1.27
N VAL A 39 -4.30 4.58 -1.76
CA VAL A 39 -4.05 5.89 -2.37
C VAL A 39 -4.79 6.01 -3.70
N SER A 40 -4.78 4.96 -4.52
CA SER A 40 -5.47 4.95 -5.82
C SER A 40 -6.98 5.06 -5.65
N ASP A 41 -7.56 4.33 -4.70
CA ASP A 41 -8.97 4.39 -4.34
C ASP A 41 -9.34 5.79 -3.85
N THR A 42 -8.56 6.38 -2.94
CA THR A 42 -8.81 7.75 -2.45
C THR A 42 -8.78 8.77 -3.58
N LEU A 43 -7.85 8.64 -4.54
CA LEU A 43 -7.77 9.52 -5.71
C LEU A 43 -8.93 9.29 -6.69
N ALA A 44 -9.34 8.04 -6.90
CA ALA A 44 -10.39 7.66 -7.85
C ALA A 44 -11.81 7.93 -7.32
N GLU A 45 -12.05 7.70 -6.03
CA GLU A 45 -13.32 8.00 -5.36
C GLU A 45 -13.59 9.51 -5.25
N GLY A 46 -12.53 10.33 -5.39
CA GLY A 46 -12.56 11.78 -5.22
C GLY A 46 -12.66 12.18 -3.75
N ASP A 47 -12.33 13.46 -3.46
CA ASP A 47 -12.29 14.00 -2.09
C ASP A 47 -13.46 13.52 -1.23
N ILE A 48 -13.18 13.14 0.03
CA ILE A 48 -14.15 12.62 1.02
C ILE A 48 -15.44 13.46 1.07
N GLU A 49 -15.32 14.77 0.82
CA GLU A 49 -16.44 15.72 0.74
C GLU A 49 -17.42 15.45 -0.42
N SER A 50 -16.94 14.96 -1.57
CA SER A 50 -17.74 14.56 -2.73
C SER A 50 -18.60 13.33 -2.45
N ILE A 51 -18.05 12.37 -1.71
CA ILE A 51 -18.74 11.14 -1.30
C ILE A 51 -19.88 11.45 -0.32
N THR A 52 -19.68 12.40 0.61
CA THR A 52 -20.69 12.80 1.60
C THR A 52 -21.84 13.63 1.01
N LYS A 53 -21.66 14.29 -0.14
CA LYS A 53 -22.75 15.01 -0.84
C LYS A 53 -23.66 14.06 -1.63
N LYS A 54 -23.11 12.96 -2.17
CA LYS A 54 -23.89 11.97 -2.93
C LYS A 54 -24.87 11.16 -2.07
N GLY A 55 -24.61 11.02 -0.77
CA GLY A 55 -25.49 10.35 0.19
C GLY A 55 -26.61 11.19 0.81
N ARG A 56 -26.70 12.49 0.51
CA ARG A 56 -27.69 13.41 1.12
C ARG A 56 -28.88 13.80 0.23
N ASN A 57 -28.96 13.25 -0.99
CA ASN A 57 -30.08 13.47 -1.93
C ASN A 57 -30.90 12.19 -2.14
N GLN A 58 -31.28 11.50 -1.05
CA GLN A 58 -32.33 10.49 -1.05
C GLN A 58 -33.33 10.78 0.07
#